data_AF-A0A939Y7Q3-F1
#
_entry.id   AF-A0A939Y7Q3-F1
#
_cell.length_a   1.000
_cell.length_b   1.000
_cell.length_c   1.000
_cell.angle_alpha   90.00
_cell.angle_beta   90.00
_cell.angle_gamma   90.00
#
_symmetry.space_group_name_H-M   'P 1'
#
loop_
_entity.id
_entity.type
_entity.pdbx_description
1 polymer ?
#
loop_
_entity_poly.entity_id
_entity_poly.type
_entity_poly.pdbx_seq_one_letter_code
_entity_poly.pdbx_strand_id
1 'polypeptide(L)'
;MKGKTVLWLLLVLAVICCGCGRKKDTTYLPIGTESELTEARQETGLELSVAGGQELHAGVPSIKLLLHNGTDSKIGFGREIEVFLMNGNEWQKLKWKDGATILADYMEISASADYTISLDYESLYGAPLKEGTYRVVKNVWKNDEKVSVTAEFTVLP
;
A
#
# COMPACT_ATOMS: atom_id res chain seq x y z
N MET A 1 46.91 41.20 -49.24
CA MET A 1 47.28 41.88 -47.99
C MET A 1 46.03 42.47 -47.35
N LYS A 2 46.02 42.56 -46.00
CA LYS A 2 44.87 42.82 -45.09
C LYS A 2 44.13 41.51 -44.76
N GLY A 3 44.38 40.78 -43.68
CA GLY A 3 44.98 41.13 -42.40
C GLY A 3 43.89 41.44 -41.38
N LYS A 4 43.84 40.61 -40.33
CA LYS A 4 43.22 40.78 -38.99
C LYS A 4 41.75 40.34 -38.84
N THR A 5 41.25 39.82 -37.73
CA THR A 5 41.70 39.05 -36.53
C THR A 5 40.37 38.76 -35.76
N VAL A 6 40.35 37.77 -34.86
CA VAL A 6 39.43 37.62 -33.69
C VAL A 6 38.02 37.06 -33.97
N LEU A 7 37.79 35.75 -33.75
CA LEU A 7 37.36 35.12 -32.49
C LEU A 7 35.86 35.33 -32.18
N TRP A 8 35.03 34.35 -32.54
CA TRP A 8 33.80 34.02 -31.80
C TRP A 8 33.75 32.49 -31.64
N LEU A 9 34.45 32.02 -30.61
CA LEU A 9 34.10 30.80 -29.88
C LEU A 9 32.76 31.08 -29.21
N LEU A 10 31.66 30.48 -29.67
CA LEU A 10 30.44 30.18 -28.90
C LEU A 10 29.34 29.67 -29.85
N LEU A 11 29.37 28.39 -30.18
CA LEU A 11 28.14 27.66 -30.48
C LEU A 11 28.26 26.19 -30.02
N VAL A 12 28.66 26.03 -28.75
CA VAL A 12 28.28 24.86 -27.96
C VAL A 12 26.83 25.12 -27.55
N LEU A 13 25.85 24.53 -28.23
CA LEU A 13 24.53 24.13 -27.70
C LEU A 13 23.60 23.72 -28.86
N ALA A 14 23.70 22.48 -29.29
CA ALA A 14 22.54 21.76 -29.83
C ALA A 14 22.61 20.30 -29.35
N VAL A 15 22.81 20.16 -28.04
CA VAL A 15 22.14 19.10 -27.29
C VAL A 15 20.66 19.37 -27.46
N ILE A 16 19.91 18.43 -28.03
CA ILE A 16 18.65 17.95 -27.46
C ILE A 16 18.44 16.57 -28.08
N CYS A 17 18.71 15.57 -27.24
CA CYS A 17 18.22 14.21 -27.37
C CYS A 17 16.76 14.25 -27.84
N CYS A 18 16.45 13.65 -28.99
CA CYS A 18 15.10 13.16 -29.24
C CYS A 18 14.80 12.17 -28.12
N GLY A 19 14.01 12.65 -27.16
CA GLY A 19 13.64 11.91 -25.97
C GLY A 19 13.04 10.59 -26.38
N CYS A 20 13.65 9.50 -25.92
CA CYS A 20 12.92 8.26 -25.66
C CYS A 20 11.77 8.63 -24.73
N GLY A 21 10.59 8.83 -25.30
CA GLY A 21 9.34 8.91 -24.56
C GLY A 21 9.18 7.61 -23.79
N ARG A 22 9.61 7.60 -22.53
CA ARG A 22 9.24 6.57 -21.56
C ARG A 22 7.71 6.63 -21.48
N LYS A 23 7.06 5.65 -22.10
CA LYS A 23 5.66 5.34 -21.79
C LYS A 23 5.61 5.11 -20.28
N LYS A 24 4.90 5.96 -19.55
CA LYS A 24 4.54 5.68 -18.16
C LYS A 24 3.68 4.43 -18.20
N ASP A 25 4.24 3.32 -17.74
CA ASP A 25 3.55 2.06 -17.61
C ASP A 25 2.55 2.21 -16.47
N THR A 26 1.28 2.43 -16.81
CA THR A 26 0.16 2.64 -15.87
C THR A 26 -0.35 1.34 -15.26
N THR A 27 0.40 0.24 -15.41
CA THR A 27 -0.04 -1.11 -15.04
C THR A 27 0.47 -1.58 -13.68
N TYR A 28 1.14 -0.72 -12.89
CA TYR A 28 1.76 -1.11 -11.62
C TYR A 28 1.14 -0.39 -10.43
N LEU A 29 0.93 -1.13 -9.34
CA LEU A 29 0.60 -0.54 -8.04
C LEU A 29 1.78 0.37 -7.64
N PRO A 30 1.54 1.66 -7.38
CA PRO A 30 2.61 2.59 -7.08
C PRO A 30 3.26 2.22 -5.74
N ILE A 31 4.57 2.00 -5.74
CA ILE A 31 5.32 1.61 -4.53
C ILE A 31 5.80 2.86 -3.77
N GLY A 32 5.64 2.84 -2.44
CA GLY A 32 6.19 3.74 -1.43
C GLY A 32 7.70 3.94 -1.55
N THR A 33 8.24 5.11 -1.21
CA THR A 33 9.62 5.15 -0.70
C THR A 33 9.62 4.53 0.70
N GLU A 34 10.68 3.77 1.02
CA GLU A 34 10.90 3.00 2.26
C GLU A 34 9.98 3.37 3.43
N SER A 35 9.18 2.40 3.88
CA SER A 35 8.39 2.54 5.10
C SER A 35 9.12 1.80 6.19
N GLU A 36 9.42 2.48 7.30
CA GLU A 36 9.59 1.80 8.58
C GLU A 36 8.34 0.94 8.76
N LEU A 37 8.50 -0.38 8.82
CA LEU A 37 7.43 -1.25 9.25
C LEU A 37 7.08 -0.77 10.66
N THR A 38 5.86 -0.27 10.83
CA THR A 38 5.34 -0.12 12.19
C THR A 38 5.37 -1.53 12.76
N GLU A 39 6.25 -1.79 13.73
CA GLU A 39 6.34 -3.09 14.38
C GLU A 39 4.95 -3.43 14.90
N ALA A 40 4.28 -4.34 14.18
CA ALA A 40 2.93 -4.71 14.53
C ALA A 40 2.98 -5.42 15.86
N ARG A 41 2.57 -4.72 16.92
CA ARG A 41 2.44 -5.31 18.23
C ARG A 41 1.22 -6.21 18.18
N GLN A 42 1.42 -7.51 17.97
CA GLN A 42 0.34 -8.47 18.13
C GLN A 42 -0.10 -8.44 19.59
N GLU A 43 -1.28 -7.86 19.82
CA GLU A 43 -1.93 -7.94 21.11
C GLU A 43 -2.70 -9.25 21.19
N THR A 44 -2.50 -9.99 22.28
CA THR A 44 -3.21 -11.24 22.55
C THR A 44 -4.71 -11.01 22.50
N GLY A 45 -5.42 -11.78 21.66
CA GLY A 45 -6.87 -11.72 21.52
C GLY A 45 -7.36 -10.78 20.42
N LEU A 46 -6.49 -10.13 19.65
CA LEU A 46 -6.87 -9.44 18.43
C LEU A 46 -6.28 -10.15 17.22
N GLU A 47 -7.13 -10.50 16.26
CA GLU A 47 -6.70 -11.26 15.09
C GLU A 47 -7.21 -10.63 13.80
N LEU A 48 -6.34 -10.55 12.79
CA LEU A 48 -6.71 -10.17 11.43
C LEU A 48 -6.44 -11.35 10.51
N SER A 49 -7.41 -11.70 9.68
CA SER A 49 -7.28 -12.76 8.68
C SER A 49 -7.92 -12.38 7.36
N VAL A 50 -7.53 -13.07 6.29
CA VAL A 50 -8.15 -12.93 4.98
C VAL A 50 -9.28 -13.94 4.85
N ALA A 51 -10.49 -13.48 4.55
CA ALA A 51 -11.62 -14.36 4.30
C ALA A 51 -11.37 -15.16 3.01
N GLY A 52 -11.48 -16.48 3.10
CA GLY A 52 -11.16 -17.39 2.00
C GLY A 52 -9.78 -18.04 2.11
N GLY A 53 -8.95 -17.63 3.08
CA GLY A 53 -7.65 -18.24 3.36
C GLY A 53 -6.45 -17.37 2.98
N GLN A 54 -5.26 -17.92 3.18
CA GLN A 54 -3.99 -17.23 2.92
C GLN A 54 -3.55 -17.29 1.46
N GLU A 55 -4.24 -18.04 0.60
CA GLU A 55 -3.95 -18.14 -0.83
C GLU A 55 -5.13 -17.56 -1.61
N LEU A 56 -4.86 -16.55 -2.43
CA LEU A 56 -5.82 -15.89 -3.31
C LEU A 56 -5.37 -16.01 -4.76
N HIS A 57 -6.26 -15.81 -5.73
CA HIS A 57 -5.90 -15.75 -7.15
C HIS A 57 -5.68 -14.32 -7.62
N ALA A 58 -4.79 -14.14 -8.59
CA ALA A 58 -4.52 -12.86 -9.22
C ALA A 58 -5.77 -12.29 -9.93
N GLY A 59 -5.80 -10.97 -10.10
CA GLY A 59 -6.90 -10.28 -10.78
C GLY A 59 -8.15 -10.07 -9.92
N VAL A 60 -8.12 -10.44 -8.65
CA VAL A 60 -9.20 -10.15 -7.70
C VAL A 60 -9.22 -8.65 -7.38
N PRO A 61 -10.34 -7.94 -7.64
CA PRO A 61 -10.41 -6.49 -7.43
C PRO A 61 -10.58 -6.09 -5.96
N SER A 62 -11.09 -7.01 -5.13
CA SER A 62 -11.30 -6.75 -3.71
C SER A 62 -11.15 -8.01 -2.86
N ILE A 63 -10.69 -7.84 -1.62
CA ILE A 63 -10.63 -8.92 -0.63
C ILE A 63 -11.48 -8.56 0.58
N LYS A 64 -11.86 -9.58 1.35
CA LYS A 64 -12.48 -9.41 2.65
C LYS A 64 -11.49 -9.79 3.73
N LEU A 65 -11.35 -8.93 4.73
CA LEU A 65 -10.57 -9.19 5.93
C LEU A 65 -11.52 -9.39 7.10
N LEU A 66 -11.23 -10.36 7.96
CA LEU A 66 -11.95 -10.60 9.20
C LEU A 66 -11.09 -10.08 10.35
N LEU A 67 -11.59 -9.06 11.03
CA LEU A 67 -11.02 -8.55 12.27
C LEU A 67 -11.80 -9.14 13.44
N HIS A 68 -11.16 -10.03 14.18
CA HIS A 68 -11.71 -10.65 15.38
C HIS A 68 -11.24 -9.89 16.61
N ASN A 69 -12.20 -9.45 17.44
CA ASN A 69 -11.94 -8.94 18.77
C ASN A 69 -12.23 -10.03 19.80
N GLY A 70 -11.25 -10.87 20.11
CA GLY A 70 -11.31 -11.88 21.16
C GLY A 70 -11.01 -11.33 22.56
N THR A 71 -10.89 -10.01 22.73
CA THR A 71 -10.71 -9.40 24.05
C THR A 71 -12.04 -9.26 24.80
N ASP A 72 -11.97 -8.87 26.07
CA ASP A 72 -13.12 -8.61 26.95
C ASP A 72 -13.69 -7.18 26.82
N SER A 73 -13.06 -6.36 25.99
CA SER A 73 -13.33 -4.93 25.87
C SER A 73 -13.68 -4.57 24.43
N LYS A 74 -14.37 -3.44 24.23
CA LYS A 74 -14.58 -2.91 22.88
C LYS A 74 -13.27 -2.36 22.31
N ILE A 75 -13.15 -2.42 20.98
CA ILE A 75 -12.07 -1.75 20.25
C ILE A 75 -12.65 -0.81 19.20
N GLY A 76 -11.96 0.32 19.00
CA GLY A 76 -12.24 1.28 17.95
C GLY A 76 -11.29 1.12 16.77
N PHE A 77 -11.71 1.49 15.56
CA PHE A 77 -10.84 1.51 14.38
C PHE A 77 -11.36 2.47 13.30
N GLY A 78 -10.43 3.01 12.51
CA GLY A 78 -10.73 3.83 11.35
C GLY A 78 -10.88 2.99 10.08
N ARG A 79 -11.21 3.59 8.93
CA ARG A 79 -11.17 2.88 7.63
C ARG A 79 -9.76 2.65 7.09
N GLU A 80 -8.80 3.44 7.54
CA GLU A 80 -7.41 3.36 7.09
C GLU A 80 -6.83 1.96 7.25
N ILE A 81 -6.09 1.55 6.23
CA ILE A 81 -5.44 0.25 6.17
C ILE A 81 -4.20 0.36 5.29
N GLU A 82 -3.14 -0.27 5.75
CA GLU A 82 -1.87 -0.26 5.02
C GLU A 82 -1.66 -1.64 4.39
N VAL A 83 -1.16 -1.63 3.16
CA VAL A 83 -0.87 -2.85 2.43
C VAL A 83 0.57 -2.78 1.97
N PHE A 84 1.28 -3.88 2.12
CA PHE A 84 2.66 -4.06 1.75
C PHE A 84 2.78 -5.26 0.82
N LEU A 85 3.68 -5.16 -0.15
CA LEU A 85 4.10 -6.24 -1.03
C LEU A 85 5.53 -6.66 -0.66
N MET A 86 5.76 -7.96 -0.52
CA MET A 86 7.10 -8.51 -0.37
C MET A 86 7.85 -8.38 -1.70
N ASN A 87 9.00 -7.71 -1.69
CA ASN A 87 9.89 -7.59 -2.83
C ASN A 87 11.30 -8.00 -2.41
N GLY A 88 11.73 -9.19 -2.82
CA GLY A 88 12.93 -9.82 -2.28
C GLY A 88 12.73 -10.16 -0.80
N ASN A 89 13.50 -9.50 0.08
CA ASN A 89 13.43 -9.69 1.54
C ASN A 89 12.84 -8.48 2.28
N GLU A 90 12.27 -7.52 1.54
CA GLU A 90 11.76 -6.27 2.10
C GLU A 90 10.28 -6.08 1.82
N TRP A 91 9.57 -5.52 2.81
CA TRP A 91 8.17 -5.14 2.68
C TRP A 91 8.06 -3.72 2.13
N GLN A 92 7.38 -3.58 0.99
CA GLN A 92 7.21 -2.30 0.33
C GLN A 92 5.75 -1.84 0.40
N LYS A 93 5.50 -0.71 1.06
CA LYS A 93 4.16 -0.13 1.22
C LYS A 93 3.59 0.26 -0.15
N LEU A 94 2.35 -0.15 -0.42
CA LEU A 94 1.60 0.30 -1.58
C LEU A 94 1.09 1.73 -1.35
N LYS A 95 1.28 2.61 -2.32
CA LYS A 95 0.73 3.97 -2.31
C LYS A 95 -0.72 3.94 -2.76
N TRP A 96 -1.56 4.70 -2.07
CA TRP A 96 -2.91 4.94 -2.56
C TRP A 96 -2.87 5.70 -3.90
N LYS A 97 -3.90 5.47 -4.70
CA LYS A 97 -4.17 6.21 -5.93
C LYS A 97 -4.36 7.70 -5.60
N ASP A 98 -3.83 8.59 -6.44
CA ASP A 98 -4.04 10.03 -6.32
C ASP A 98 -5.55 10.35 -6.26
N GLY A 99 -5.95 11.13 -5.26
CA GLY A 99 -7.36 11.47 -5.02
C GLY A 99 -8.19 10.39 -4.32
N ALA A 100 -7.59 9.26 -3.90
CA ALA A 100 -8.24 8.31 -3.01
C ALA A 100 -8.67 9.02 -1.72
N THR A 101 -9.98 9.09 -1.50
CA THR A 101 -10.55 9.70 -0.30
C THR A 101 -10.85 8.59 0.70
N ILE A 102 -10.12 8.58 1.81
CA ILE A 102 -10.51 7.79 2.98
C ILE A 102 -11.24 8.74 3.93
N LEU A 103 -12.55 8.53 4.06
CA LEU A 103 -13.32 9.25 5.07
C LEU A 103 -12.87 8.76 6.46
N ALA A 104 -12.69 9.72 7.36
CA ALA A 104 -12.37 9.46 8.76
C ALA A 104 -13.63 8.96 9.48
N ASP A 105 -14.02 7.71 9.22
CA ASP A 105 -15.10 7.05 9.91
C ASP A 105 -14.52 6.26 11.09
N TYR A 106 -15.06 6.49 12.29
CA TYR A 106 -14.76 5.69 13.47
C TYR A 106 -15.79 4.56 13.61
N MET A 107 -15.30 3.34 13.70
CA MET A 107 -16.09 2.12 13.87
C MET A 107 -15.68 1.42 15.16
N GLU A 108 -16.58 0.63 15.74
CA GLU A 108 -16.32 -0.17 16.94
C GLU A 108 -16.66 -1.64 16.73
N ILE A 109 -15.90 -2.52 17.39
CA ILE A 109 -16.19 -3.95 17.50
C ILE A 109 -16.38 -4.26 18.97
N SER A 110 -17.49 -4.94 19.29
CA SER A 110 -17.73 -5.41 20.66
C SER A 110 -16.74 -6.51 21.07
N ALA A 111 -16.62 -6.76 22.37
CA ALA A 111 -15.88 -7.89 22.89
C ALA A 111 -16.40 -9.21 22.30
N SER A 112 -15.49 -10.14 22.00
CA SER A 112 -15.77 -11.45 21.40
C SER A 112 -16.57 -11.39 20.08
N ALA A 113 -16.40 -10.34 19.29
CA ALA A 113 -17.13 -10.15 18.03
C ALA A 113 -16.20 -9.96 16.83
N ASP A 114 -16.76 -10.21 15.64
CA ASP A 114 -16.08 -10.09 14.36
C ASP A 114 -16.55 -8.88 13.58
N TYR A 115 -15.67 -8.33 12.77
CA TYR A 115 -16.01 -7.33 11.77
C TYR A 115 -15.37 -7.68 10.42
N THR A 116 -16.15 -7.60 9.35
CA THR A 116 -15.65 -7.82 7.98
C THR A 116 -15.29 -6.48 7.33
N ILE A 117 -14.02 -6.31 7.02
CA ILE A 117 -13.50 -5.16 6.27
C ILE A 117 -13.43 -5.55 4.79
N SER A 118 -14.09 -4.79 3.92
CA SER A 118 -13.93 -4.95 2.47
C SER A 118 -12.84 -4.00 1.97
N LEU A 119 -11.84 -4.57 1.29
CA LEU A 119 -10.70 -3.85 0.75
C LEU A 119 -10.73 -3.91 -0.77
N ASP A 120 -11.14 -2.82 -1.41
CA ASP A 120 -11.18 -2.67 -2.87
C ASP A 120 -9.85 -2.09 -3.36
N TYR A 121 -9.01 -2.97 -3.93
CA TYR A 121 -7.67 -2.61 -4.35
C TYR A 121 -7.67 -1.70 -5.57
N GLU A 122 -8.57 -1.94 -6.51
CA GLU A 122 -8.65 -1.16 -7.72
C GLU A 122 -9.08 0.29 -7.41
N SER A 123 -10.06 0.44 -6.51
CA SER A 123 -10.49 1.76 -6.05
C SER A 123 -9.40 2.48 -5.25
N LEU A 124 -8.69 1.79 -4.36
CA LEU A 124 -7.76 2.43 -3.42
C LEU A 124 -6.35 2.61 -3.97
N TYR A 125 -5.89 1.69 -4.81
CA TYR A 125 -4.51 1.63 -5.32
C TYR A 125 -4.43 1.69 -6.85
N GLY A 126 -5.56 1.65 -7.56
CA GLY A 126 -5.65 1.88 -9.00
C GLY A 126 -5.47 0.64 -9.87
N ALA A 127 -5.24 -0.54 -9.30
CA ALA A 127 -5.10 -1.80 -10.02
C ALA A 127 -5.49 -2.99 -9.11
N PRO A 128 -5.90 -4.14 -9.69
CA PRO A 128 -6.08 -5.37 -8.94
C PRO A 128 -4.76 -5.90 -8.39
N LEU A 129 -4.85 -6.84 -7.43
CA LEU A 129 -3.68 -7.55 -6.92
C LEU A 129 -3.02 -8.39 -8.02
N LYS A 130 -1.68 -8.37 -8.03
CA LYS A 130 -0.85 -9.23 -8.87
C LYS A 130 -0.30 -10.38 -8.02
N GLU A 131 0.32 -11.35 -8.67
CA GLU A 131 1.05 -12.42 -7.98
C GLU A 131 2.08 -11.84 -7.00
N GLY A 132 2.16 -12.44 -5.80
CA GLY A 132 3.11 -12.05 -4.77
C GLY A 132 2.59 -12.28 -3.36
N THR A 133 3.47 -12.10 -2.37
CA THR A 133 3.11 -12.18 -0.95
C THR A 133 2.85 -10.78 -0.41
N TYR A 134 1.69 -10.61 0.22
CA TYR A 134 1.20 -9.35 0.75
C TYR A 134 1.05 -9.41 2.26
N ARG A 135 1.20 -8.25 2.90
CA ARG A 135 0.87 -8.02 4.30
C ARG A 135 -0.09 -6.85 4.41
N VAL A 136 -1.14 -7.03 5.19
CA VAL A 136 -2.08 -5.97 5.56
C VAL A 136 -1.83 -5.61 7.01
N VAL A 137 -1.74 -4.31 7.30
CA VAL A 137 -1.64 -3.79 8.66
C VAL A 137 -2.88 -2.98 8.96
N LYS A 138 -3.55 -3.30 10.07
CA LYS A 138 -4.71 -2.59 10.57
C LYS A 138 -4.43 -2.03 11.95
N ASN A 139 -4.63 -0.72 12.10
CA ASN A 139 -4.57 -0.05 13.39
C ASN A 139 -5.94 -0.08 14.07
N VAL A 140 -5.94 -0.39 15.35
CA VAL A 140 -7.09 -0.36 16.24
C VAL A 140 -6.73 0.42 17.51
N TRP A 141 -7.74 0.87 18.23
CA TRP A 141 -7.61 1.60 19.49
C TRP A 141 -8.34 0.82 20.57
N LYS A 142 -7.63 0.53 21.66
CA LYS A 142 -8.16 -0.14 22.84
C LYS A 142 -7.71 0.67 24.05
N ASN A 143 -8.66 1.17 24.84
CA ASN A 143 -8.37 1.98 26.04
C ASN A 143 -7.37 3.12 25.75
N ASP A 144 -7.59 3.86 24.65
CA ASP A 144 -6.72 4.95 24.14
C ASP A 144 -5.31 4.53 23.68
N GLU A 145 -4.98 3.23 23.74
CA GLU A 145 -3.73 2.69 23.19
C GLU A 145 -3.94 2.25 21.73
N LYS A 146 -3.03 2.68 20.86
CA LYS A 146 -3.00 2.24 19.46
C LYS A 146 -2.26 0.91 19.34
N VAL A 147 -2.92 -0.05 18.72
CA VAL A 147 -2.40 -1.40 18.48
C VAL A 147 -2.51 -1.73 16.99
N SER A 148 -1.55 -2.49 16.47
CA SER A 148 -1.50 -2.86 15.06
C SER A 148 -1.59 -4.37 14.92
N VAL A 149 -2.60 -4.85 14.19
CA VAL A 149 -2.78 -6.25 13.83
C VAL A 149 -2.45 -6.46 12.36
N THR A 150 -1.98 -7.65 12.01
CA THR A 150 -1.54 -7.95 10.65
C THR A 150 -2.08 -9.26 10.13
N ALA A 151 -2.35 -9.29 8.83
CA ALA A 151 -2.65 -10.51 8.09
C ALA A 151 -1.70 -10.61 6.90
N GLU A 152 -1.20 -11.81 6.64
CA GLU A 152 -0.40 -12.11 5.46
C GLU A 152 -1.14 -13.08 4.56
N PHE A 153 -0.95 -12.91 3.25
CA PHE A 153 -1.52 -13.79 2.24
C PHE A 153 -0.68 -13.75 0.96
N THR A 154 -0.79 -14.78 0.15
CA THR A 154 -0.12 -14.92 -1.13
C THR A 154 -1.16 -14.91 -2.24
N VAL A 155 -0.88 -14.15 -3.28
CA VAL A 155 -1.64 -14.14 -4.53
C VAL A 155 -0.90 -15.05 -5.50
N LEU A 156 -1.59 -16.11 -5.90
CA LEU A 156 -1.17 -17.07 -6.90
C LEU A 156 -1.55 -16.57 -8.30
N PRO A 157 -0.87 -17.06 -9.37
CA PRO A 157 -1.24 -16.75 -10.75
C PRO A 157 -2.68 -17.15 -11.11
#